data_AF-A0A5R9EZ47-F1
#
_entry.id   AF-A0A5R9EZ47-F1
#
_cell.length_a   1.000
_cell.length_b   1.000
_cell.length_c   1.000
_cell.angle_alpha   90.00
_cell.angle_beta   90.00
_cell.angle_gamma   90.00
#
_symmetry.space_group_name_H-M   'P 1'
#
loop_
_entity.id
_entity.type
_entity.pdbx_description
1 polymer ?
#
loop_
_entity_poly.entity_id
_entity_poly.type
_entity_poly.pdbx_seq_one_letter_code
_entity_poly.pdbx_strand_id
1 'polypeptide(L)'
;MAISFHKEIKNVLKDIQEDDVPAFITKLIEYSIDFGVDHKEEIRKHLVNEKENDLSSIQATYKDSFSYLQDKISSLDPGRKYPLLHTKTGVSYLGAVLDGLFMQYLFGIYSDKQLKQNALVYRNLFIDGVYGAGGIDPY
;
A
#
# COMPACT_ATOMS: atom_id res chain seq x y z
N MET A 1 12.40 -3.19 3.34
CA MET A 1 11.07 -2.56 3.42
C MET A 1 10.01 -3.48 2.84
N ALA A 2 10.08 -3.72 1.53
CA ALA A 2 9.16 -4.56 0.79
C ALA A 2 9.20 -6.05 1.15
N ILE A 3 10.16 -6.54 1.92
CA ILE A 3 10.18 -7.95 2.34
C ILE A 3 9.44 -8.09 3.66
N SER A 4 9.77 -7.28 4.68
CA SER A 4 9.17 -7.37 6.03
C SER A 4 7.70 -6.92 6.03
N PHE A 5 7.40 -5.76 5.43
CA PHE A 5 6.02 -5.26 5.28
C PHE A 5 5.14 -6.21 4.47
N HIS A 6 5.68 -6.83 3.42
CA HIS A 6 4.92 -7.73 2.57
C HIS A 6 4.75 -9.13 3.16
N LYS A 7 5.69 -9.57 3.99
CA LYS A 7 5.57 -10.84 4.73
C LYS A 7 4.42 -10.79 5.73
N GLU A 8 4.12 -9.60 6.28
CA GLU A 8 3.02 -9.41 7.23
C GLU A 8 1.73 -8.87 6.60
N ILE A 9 1.77 -8.34 5.36
CA ILE A 9 0.61 -7.71 4.69
C ILE A 9 -0.65 -8.60 4.72
N LYS A 10 -0.49 -9.92 4.63
CA LYS A 10 -1.61 -10.86 4.70
C LYS A 10 -2.37 -10.77 6.02
N ASN A 11 -1.66 -10.58 7.13
CA ASN A 11 -2.27 -10.43 8.46
C ASN A 11 -2.92 -9.04 8.57
N VAL A 12 -2.23 -8.00 8.10
CA VAL A 12 -2.76 -6.63 8.01
C VAL A 12 -4.09 -6.57 7.27
N LEU A 13 -4.13 -7.15 6.07
CA LEU A 13 -5.30 -7.13 5.20
C LEU A 13 -6.47 -7.92 5.78
N LYS A 14 -6.20 -8.88 6.69
CA LYS A 14 -7.23 -9.60 7.45
C LYS A 14 -7.73 -8.78 8.64
N ASP A 15 -6.86 -8.03 9.30
CA ASP A 15 -7.20 -7.26 10.49
C ASP A 15 -7.98 -5.98 10.15
N ILE A 16 -7.84 -5.46 8.93
CA ILE A 16 -8.67 -4.35 8.43
C ILE A 16 -10.10 -4.86 8.14
N GLN A 17 -11.02 -4.57 9.05
CA GLN A 17 -12.43 -4.97 9.00
C GLN A 17 -13.37 -3.95 8.32
N GLU A 18 -12.82 -3.02 7.55
CA GLU A 18 -13.63 -2.00 6.88
C GLU A 18 -14.51 -2.61 5.79
N ASP A 19 -15.73 -2.07 5.64
CA ASP A 19 -16.77 -2.59 4.75
C ASP A 19 -16.79 -1.92 3.36
N ASP A 20 -15.99 -0.88 3.15
CA ASP A 20 -15.86 -0.19 1.86
C ASP A 20 -14.41 0.13 1.50
N VAL A 21 -14.16 0.32 0.20
CA VAL A 21 -12.83 0.59 -0.35
C VAL A 21 -12.20 1.89 0.19
N PRO A 22 -12.90 3.05 0.24
CA PRO A 22 -12.34 4.26 0.86
C PRO A 22 -11.87 4.10 2.30
N ALA A 23 -12.68 3.48 3.16
CA ALA A 23 -12.35 3.23 4.55
C ALA A 23 -11.17 2.26 4.65
N PHE A 24 -11.19 1.17 3.88
CA PHE A 24 -10.10 0.21 3.77
C PHE A 24 -8.77 0.86 3.39
N ILE A 25 -8.75 1.73 2.36
CA ILE A 25 -7.53 2.44 1.94
C ILE A 25 -7.01 3.36 3.04
N THR A 26 -7.92 4.05 3.75
CA THR A 26 -7.53 4.92 4.87
C THR A 26 -6.81 4.10 5.95
N LYS A 27 -7.40 2.97 6.36
CA LYS A 27 -6.79 2.06 7.34
C LYS A 27 -5.50 1.45 6.86
N LEU A 28 -5.41 1.09 5.58
CA LEU A 28 -4.19 0.57 5.01
C LEU A 28 -3.06 1.61 5.07
N ILE A 29 -3.35 2.89 4.80
CA ILE A 29 -2.37 3.99 4.93
C ILE A 29 -1.94 4.16 6.39
N GLU A 30 -2.88 4.25 7.32
CA GLU A 30 -2.58 4.38 8.76
C GLU A 30 -1.70 3.24 9.25
N TYR A 31 -2.07 2.00 8.91
CA TYR A 31 -1.30 0.81 9.27
C TYR A 31 0.09 0.82 8.65
N SER A 32 0.21 1.19 7.38
CA SER A 32 1.51 1.25 6.68
C SER A 32 2.46 2.22 7.38
N ILE A 33 1.94 3.34 7.88
CA ILE A 33 2.72 4.31 8.66
C ILE A 33 3.13 3.70 10.00
N ASP A 34 2.20 3.10 10.75
CA ASP A 34 2.49 2.48 12.05
C ASP A 34 3.53 1.38 11.94
N PHE A 35 3.34 0.45 11.01
CA PHE A 35 4.31 -0.61 10.73
C PHE A 35 5.69 -0.03 10.40
N GLY A 36 5.70 0.99 9.55
CA GLY A 36 6.93 1.66 9.15
C GLY A 36 7.65 2.33 10.32
N VAL A 37 6.91 2.92 11.25
CA VAL A 37 7.46 3.51 12.48
C VAL A 37 8.10 2.42 13.34
N ASP A 38 7.38 1.32 13.58
CA ASP A 38 7.81 0.23 14.44
C ASP A 38 9.03 -0.51 13.88
N HIS A 39 9.16 -0.59 12.56
CA HIS A 39 10.23 -1.33 11.87
C HIS A 39 11.29 -0.44 11.21
N LYS A 40 11.31 0.87 11.52
CA LYS A 40 12.17 1.87 10.88
C LYS A 40 13.64 1.45 10.73
N GLU A 41 14.24 0.93 11.80
CA GLU A 41 15.66 0.57 11.83
C GLU A 41 15.96 -0.70 11.02
N GLU A 42 15.08 -1.70 11.06
CA GLU A 42 15.19 -2.91 10.24
C GLU A 42 15.12 -2.55 8.75
N ILE A 43 14.19 -1.66 8.41
CA ILE A 43 13.99 -1.21 7.05
C ILE A 43 15.19 -0.40 6.55
N ARG A 44 15.73 0.52 7.38
CA ARG A 44 16.93 1.30 7.04
C ARG A 44 18.12 0.39 6.77
N LYS A 45 18.33 -0.64 7.59
CA LYS A 45 19.38 -1.65 7.37
C LYS A 45 19.21 -2.38 6.04
N HIS A 46 17.98 -2.77 5.71
CA HIS A 46 17.68 -3.42 4.42
C HIS A 46 18.00 -2.52 3.22
N LEU A 47 17.64 -1.24 3.27
CA LEU A 47 17.90 -0.28 2.18
C LEU A 47 19.41 -0.04 1.96
N VAL A 48 20.19 -0.01 3.04
CA VAL A 48 21.65 0.19 2.96
C VAL A 48 22.37 -1.07 2.47
N ASN A 49 21.84 -2.25 2.76
CA ASN A 49 22.45 -3.54 2.43
C ASN A 49 21.97 -4.14 1.08
N GLU A 50 21.27 -3.37 0.23
CA GLU A 50 20.65 -3.85 -1.03
C GLU A 50 21.61 -4.49 -2.04
N LYS A 51 22.93 -4.40 -1.85
CA LYS A 51 23.93 -5.07 -2.71
C LYS A 51 23.87 -6.61 -2.67
N GLU A 52 23.19 -7.22 -1.70
CA GLU A 52 23.13 -8.69 -1.54
C GLU A 52 21.71 -9.29 -1.62
N ASN A 53 20.68 -8.50 -1.90
CA ASN A 53 19.31 -9.01 -1.84
C ASN A 53 18.95 -9.86 -3.07
N ASP A 54 18.55 -11.11 -2.82
CA ASP A 54 17.94 -12.00 -3.79
C ASP A 54 16.62 -11.40 -4.30
N LEU A 55 16.68 -10.76 -5.46
CA LEU A 55 15.55 -10.12 -6.13
C LEU A 55 14.37 -11.08 -6.34
N SER A 56 14.61 -12.39 -6.42
CA SER A 56 13.55 -13.37 -6.60
C SER A 56 12.63 -13.49 -5.37
N SER A 57 13.21 -13.40 -4.16
CA SER A 57 12.46 -13.41 -2.91
C SER A 57 11.58 -12.16 -2.74
N ILE A 58 12.11 -10.99 -3.14
CA ILE A 58 11.37 -9.72 -3.14
C ILE A 58 10.19 -9.81 -4.10
N GLN A 59 10.44 -10.25 -5.33
CA GLN A 59 9.40 -10.40 -6.36
C GLN A 59 8.27 -11.34 -5.93
N ALA A 60 8.60 -12.48 -5.32
CA ALA A 60 7.61 -13.42 -4.80
C ALA A 60 6.71 -12.77 -3.74
N THR A 61 7.32 -12.02 -2.82
CA THR A 61 6.58 -11.37 -1.72
C THR A 61 5.66 -10.25 -2.22
N TYR A 62 6.09 -9.48 -3.23
CA TYR A 62 5.23 -8.48 -3.93
C TYR A 62 4.05 -9.13 -4.62
N LYS A 63 4.28 -10.22 -5.36
CA LYS A 63 3.24 -10.91 -6.11
C LYS A 63 2.12 -11.41 -5.20
N ASP A 64 2.49 -12.05 -4.09
CA ASP A 64 1.52 -12.59 -3.13
C ASP A 64 0.74 -11.46 -2.45
N SER A 65 1.44 -10.40 -2.02
CA SER A 65 0.85 -9.21 -1.40
C SER A 65 -0.19 -8.55 -2.28
N PHE A 66 0.13 -8.35 -3.55
CA PHE A 66 -0.78 -7.76 -4.52
C PHE A 66 -1.98 -8.65 -4.80
N SER A 67 -1.81 -9.98 -4.79
CA SER A 67 -2.93 -10.91 -4.90
C SER A 67 -3.90 -10.75 -3.73
N TYR A 68 -3.42 -10.74 -2.48
CA TYR A 68 -4.30 -10.56 -1.31
C TYR A 68 -5.01 -9.20 -1.31
N LEU A 69 -4.28 -8.14 -1.69
CA LEU A 69 -4.85 -6.80 -1.79
C LEU A 69 -5.94 -6.74 -2.87
N GLN A 70 -5.73 -7.38 -4.01
CA GLN A 70 -6.72 -7.50 -5.08
C GLN A 70 -7.95 -8.30 -4.65
N ASP A 71 -7.77 -9.41 -3.94
CA ASP A 71 -8.87 -10.23 -3.41
C ASP A 71 -9.72 -9.44 -2.42
N LYS A 72 -9.07 -8.72 -1.49
CA LYS A 72 -9.75 -7.87 -0.50
C LYS A 72 -10.54 -6.76 -1.19
N ILE A 73 -9.93 -6.03 -2.13
CA ILE A 73 -10.62 -5.00 -2.92
C ILE A 73 -11.82 -5.59 -3.66
N SER A 74 -11.67 -6.77 -4.27
CA SER A 74 -12.75 -7.44 -4.99
C SER A 74 -13.94 -7.77 -4.10
N SER A 75 -13.68 -8.13 -2.83
CA SER A 75 -14.74 -8.36 -1.84
C SER A 75 -15.45 -7.08 -1.38
N LEU A 76 -14.74 -5.96 -1.31
CA LEU A 76 -15.27 -4.66 -0.85
C LEU A 76 -15.95 -3.86 -1.97
N ASP A 77 -15.60 -4.13 -3.22
CA ASP A 77 -16.14 -3.44 -4.41
C ASP A 77 -16.62 -4.45 -5.47
N PRO A 78 -17.61 -5.31 -5.17
CA PRO A 78 -18.12 -6.29 -6.13
C PRO A 78 -18.74 -5.64 -7.37
N GLY A 79 -19.25 -4.42 -7.22
CA GLY A 79 -19.80 -3.60 -8.30
C GLY A 79 -18.74 -2.91 -9.18
N ARG A 80 -17.44 -3.04 -8.86
CA ARG A 80 -16.33 -2.43 -9.60
C ARG A 80 -16.47 -0.92 -9.77
N LYS A 81 -16.94 -0.23 -8.72
CA LYS A 81 -16.96 1.23 -8.65
C LYS A 81 -15.57 1.84 -8.86
N TYR A 82 -14.51 1.11 -8.49
CA TYR A 82 -13.12 1.52 -8.65
C TYR A 82 -12.39 0.56 -9.61
N PRO A 83 -12.71 0.56 -10.92
CA PRO A 83 -12.30 -0.50 -11.85
C PRO A 83 -10.78 -0.69 -11.95
N LEU A 84 -10.00 0.39 -11.87
CA LEU A 84 -8.54 0.31 -11.88
C LEU A 84 -7.97 -0.49 -10.71
N LEU A 85 -8.60 -0.45 -9.54
CA LEU A 85 -8.18 -1.21 -8.36
C LEU A 85 -8.36 -2.72 -8.50
N HIS A 86 -9.19 -3.16 -9.46
CA HIS A 86 -9.35 -4.57 -9.82
C HIS A 86 -8.25 -5.06 -10.76
N THR A 87 -7.31 -4.20 -11.15
CA THR A 87 -6.18 -4.55 -12.02
C THR A 87 -4.88 -4.63 -11.24
N LYS A 88 -3.92 -5.41 -11.74
CA LYS A 88 -2.55 -5.45 -11.20
C LYS A 88 -1.90 -4.06 -11.18
N THR A 89 -2.20 -3.23 -12.19
CA THR A 89 -1.69 -1.87 -12.31
C THR A 89 -2.19 -0.97 -11.18
N GLY A 90 -3.49 -0.98 -10.89
CA GLY A 90 -4.05 -0.17 -9.81
C GLY A 90 -3.58 -0.60 -8.43
N VAL A 91 -3.45 -1.92 -8.20
CA VAL A 91 -2.89 -2.47 -6.96
C VAL A 91 -1.40 -2.11 -6.81
N SER A 92 -0.63 -2.20 -7.90
CA SER A 92 0.77 -1.76 -7.93
C SER A 92 0.92 -0.27 -7.64
N TYR A 93 0.03 0.56 -8.20
CA TYR A 93 -0.01 2.00 -7.94
C TYR A 93 -0.32 2.30 -6.46
N LEU A 94 -1.25 1.56 -5.84
CA LEU A 94 -1.52 1.68 -4.40
C LEU A 94 -0.25 1.35 -3.58
N GLY A 95 0.44 0.26 -3.92
CA GLY A 95 1.72 -0.09 -3.30
C GLY A 95 2.75 1.04 -3.41
N ALA A 96 2.91 1.63 -4.60
CA ALA A 96 3.85 2.73 -4.83
C ALA A 96 3.51 3.99 -4.00
N VAL A 97 2.22 4.29 -3.82
CA VAL A 97 1.79 5.39 -2.95
C VAL A 97 2.18 5.13 -1.50
N LEU A 98 1.92 3.92 -0.98
CA LEU A 98 2.29 3.55 0.39
C LEU A 98 3.81 3.61 0.60
N ASP A 99 4.59 3.04 -0.32
CA ASP A 99 6.04 3.08 -0.30
C ASP A 99 6.55 4.53 -0.30
N GLY A 100 5.96 5.40 -1.13
CA GLY A 100 6.32 6.81 -1.21
C GLY A 100 6.02 7.60 0.07
N LEU A 101 4.87 7.36 0.72
CA LEU A 101 4.53 7.98 2.01
C LEU A 101 5.54 7.58 3.09
N PHE A 102 5.90 6.31 3.12
CA PHE A 102 6.84 5.82 4.11
C PHE A 102 8.27 6.31 3.85
N MET A 103 8.72 6.41 2.59
CA MET A 103 10.02 7.01 2.27
C MET A 103 10.10 8.47 2.74
N GLN A 104 9.01 9.23 2.63
CA GLN A 104 8.96 10.60 3.16
C GLN A 104 9.10 10.65 4.68
N TYR A 105 8.54 9.67 5.41
CA TYR A 105 8.79 9.50 6.85
C TYR A 105 10.26 9.17 7.14
N LEU A 106 10.84 8.21 6.42
CA LEU A 106 12.22 7.78 6.63
C LEU A 106 13.22 8.92 6.47
N PHE A 107 13.02 9.78 5.47
CA PHE A 107 13.87 10.94 5.21
C PHE A 107 13.55 12.16 6.09
N GLY A 108 12.56 12.06 6.99
CA GLY A 108 12.19 13.14 7.89
C GLY A 108 11.50 14.32 7.20
N ILE A 109 10.94 14.10 6.00
CA ILE A 109 10.14 15.11 5.28
C ILE A 109 8.82 15.34 6.04
N TYR A 110 8.21 14.26 6.53
CA TYR A 110 7.03 14.30 7.39
C TYR A 110 7.25 13.44 8.64
N SER A 111 6.71 13.88 9.77
CA SER A 111 6.51 13.02 10.94
C SER A 111 5.39 12.00 10.71
N ASP A 112 5.39 10.91 11.47
CA ASP A 112 4.31 9.93 11.52
C ASP A 112 2.95 10.60 11.81
N LYS A 113 2.93 11.56 12.74
CA LYS A 113 1.73 12.34 13.06
C LYS A 113 1.22 13.13 11.86
N GLN A 114 2.12 13.81 11.13
CA GLN A 114 1.73 14.56 9.93
C GLN A 114 1.22 13.63 8.83
N LEU A 115 1.83 12.47 8.62
CA LEU A 115 1.34 11.50 7.64
C LEU A 115 -0.05 10.98 8.00
N LYS A 116 -0.30 10.64 9.27
CA LYS A 116 -1.62 10.20 9.74
C LYS A 116 -2.67 11.29 9.61
N GLN A 117 -2.34 12.53 9.97
CA GLN A 117 -3.24 13.68 9.79
C GLN A 117 -3.63 13.89 8.32
N ASN A 118 -2.73 13.55 7.40
CA ASN A 118 -2.96 13.63 5.96
C ASN A 118 -3.50 12.33 5.34
N ALA A 119 -3.75 11.26 6.11
CA ALA A 119 -4.20 9.97 5.56
C ALA A 119 -5.49 10.10 4.74
N LEU A 120 -6.43 10.93 5.19
CA LEU A 120 -7.66 11.24 4.44
C LEU A 120 -7.37 11.96 3.11
N VAL A 121 -6.39 12.85 3.09
CA VAL A 121 -5.96 13.57 1.87
C VAL A 121 -5.31 12.60 0.91
N TYR A 122 -4.40 11.75 1.38
CA TYR A 122 -3.73 10.74 0.55
C TYR A 122 -4.72 9.73 -0.02
N ARG A 123 -5.70 9.28 0.78
CA ARG A 123 -6.81 8.46 0.30
C ARG A 123 -7.58 9.16 -0.82
N ASN A 124 -7.95 10.43 -0.64
CA ASN A 124 -8.71 11.16 -1.66
C ASN A 124 -7.89 11.32 -2.94
N LEU A 125 -6.62 11.73 -2.86
CA LEU A 125 -5.73 11.84 -4.02
C LEU A 125 -5.61 10.51 -4.77
N PHE A 126 -5.48 9.41 -4.03
CA PHE A 126 -5.42 8.09 -4.60
C PHE A 126 -6.73 7.72 -5.30
N ILE A 127 -7.86 7.83 -4.59
CA ILE A 127 -9.20 7.47 -5.09
C ILE A 127 -9.57 8.30 -6.30
N ASP A 128 -9.37 9.62 -6.25
CA ASP A 128 -9.68 10.52 -7.37
C ASP A 128 -8.80 10.18 -8.58
N GLY A 129 -7.53 9.83 -8.35
CA GLY A 129 -6.62 9.35 -9.39
C GLY A 129 -7.10 8.06 -10.05
N VAL A 130 -7.48 7.04 -9.28
CA VAL A 130 -7.95 5.75 -9.84
C VAL A 130 -9.39 5.80 -10.36
N TYR A 131 -10.24 6.65 -9.81
CA TYR A 131 -11.61 6.85 -10.29
C TYR A 131 -11.62 7.66 -11.59
N GLY A 132 -10.86 8.76 -11.64
CA GLY A 132 -10.73 9.59 -12.84
C GLY A 132 -10.06 8.86 -14.00
N ALA A 133 -9.05 8.02 -13.72
CA ALA A 133 -8.42 7.19 -14.74
C ALA A 133 -9.24 5.96 -15.13
N GLY A 134 -10.27 5.59 -14.36
CA GLY A 134 -11.16 4.46 -14.66
C GLY A 134 -12.08 4.66 -15.87
N GLY A 135 -12.16 5.90 -16.40
CA GLY A 135 -12.79 6.20 -17.70
C GLY A 135 -11.85 6.00 -18.90
N ILE A 136 -10.57 5.71 -18.66
CA ILE A 136 -9.59 5.34 -19.68
C ILE A 136 -9.61 3.81 -19.71
N ASP A 137 -10.23 3.25 -20.74
CA ASP A 137 -10.22 1.80 -20.96
C ASP A 137 -8.76 1.32 -20.99
N PRO A 138 -8.33 0.43 -20.08
CA PRO A 138 -6.97 -0.07 -20.08
C PRO A 138 -6.70 -1.11 -21.18
N TYR A 139 -7.63 -1.27 -22.13
CA TYR A 139 -7.55 -2.17 -23.28
C TYR A 139 -7.57 -1.41 -24.62
#